data_AF-A0A3D8GYC8-F1
#
_entry.id   AF-A0A3D8GYC8-F1
#
_cell.length_a   1.000
_cell.length_b   1.000
_cell.length_c   1.000
_cell.angle_alpha   90.00
_cell.angle_beta   90.00
_cell.angle_gamma   90.00
#
_symmetry.space_group_name_H-M   'P 1'
#
loop_
_entity.id
_entity.type
_entity.pdbx_description
1 polymer ?
#
loop_
_entity_poly.entity_id
_entity_poly.type
_entity_poly.pdbx_seq_one_letter_code
_entity_poly.pdbx_strand_id
1 'polypeptide(L)' 'MEVGKTYNVVFATGHYEIEYENGVTCIKVTPQSYRVERADGTTRLVKHDLIMNLEEIAGPT' A
#
# COMPACT_ATOMS: atom_id res chain seq x y z
N MET A 1 -2.40 6.51 -4.32
CA MET A 1 -3.49 5.53 -4.08
C MET A 1 -4.81 6.26 -3.97
N GLU A 2 -5.88 5.57 -4.35
CA GLU A 2 -7.26 6.01 -4.15
C GLU A 2 -7.95 5.12 -3.11
N VAL A 3 -8.77 5.73 -2.24
CA VAL A 3 -9.52 5.01 -1.21
C VAL A 3 -10.51 4.05 -1.88
N GLY A 4 -10.57 2.80 -1.40
CA GLY A 4 -11.45 1.75 -1.90
C GLY A 4 -10.89 0.93 -3.05
N LYS A 5 -9.70 1.27 -3.56
CA LYS A 5 -8.99 0.46 -4.56
C LYS A 5 -7.93 -0.44 -3.94
N THR A 6 -7.63 -1.54 -4.62
CA THR A 6 -6.66 -2.56 -4.21
C THR A 6 -5.36 -2.41 -4.98
N TYR A 7 -4.24 -2.53 -4.28
CA TYR A 7 -2.90 -2.33 -4.85
C TYR A 7 -1.92 -3.41 -4.39
N ASN A 8 -0.91 -3.65 -5.22
CA ASN A 8 0.37 -4.23 -4.81
C ASN A 8 1.35 -3.09 -4.55
N VAL A 9 2.00 -3.11 -3.39
CA VAL A 9 2.86 -2.02 -2.94
C VAL A 9 4.19 -2.59 -2.50
N VAL A 10 5.26 -1.98 -2.98
CA VAL A 10 6.63 -2.27 -2.56
C VAL A 10 7.18 -1.02 -1.91
N PHE A 11 7.65 -1.14 -0.67
CA PHE A 11 8.18 0.01 0.08
C PHE A 11 9.32 -0.40 1.01
N ALA A 12 10.21 0.55 1.27
CA ALA A 12 11.29 0.37 2.22
C ALA A 12 10.80 0.57 3.66
N THR A 13 11.26 -0.26 4.59
CA THR A 13 10.99 -0.09 6.03
C THR A 13 12.23 0.04 6.90
N GLY A 14 13.42 -0.11 6.29
CA GLY A 14 14.72 0.08 6.92
C GLY A 14 15.80 0.45 5.90
N HIS A 15 17.05 0.53 6.34
CA HIS A 15 18.19 0.91 5.48
C HIS A 15 18.42 -0.06 4.30
N TYR A 16 17.96 -1.32 4.42
CA TYR A 16 18.09 -2.35 3.38
C TYR A 16 16.88 -3.30 3.31
N GLU A 17 15.78 -2.97 4.01
CA GLU A 17 14.61 -3.82 4.09
C GLU A 17 13.53 -3.32 3.14
N ILE A 18 13.14 -4.18 2.20
CA ILE A 18 12.07 -3.96 1.25
C ILE A 18 10.93 -4.90 1.65
N GLU A 19 9.75 -4.34 1.90
CA GLU A 19 8.53 -5.09 2.16
C GLU A 19 7.61 -5.07 0.94
N TYR A 20 6.87 -6.17 0.79
CA TYR A 20 5.93 -6.40 -0.29
C TYR A 20 4.54 -6.62 0.30
N GLU A 21 3.64 -5.68 0.05
CA GLU A 21 2.25 -5.74 0.47
C GLU A 21 1.38 -5.97 -0.77
N ASN A 22 0.92 -7.20 -0.95
CA ASN A 22 0.10 -7.58 -2.11
C ASN A 22 -1.38 -7.63 -1.73
N GLY A 23 -2.24 -7.11 -2.60
CA GLY A 23 -3.69 -7.16 -2.39
C GLY A 23 -4.18 -6.29 -1.24
N VAL A 24 -3.55 -5.14 -1.01
CA VAL A 24 -3.94 -4.22 0.06
C VAL A 24 -4.89 -3.14 -0.43
N THR A 25 -5.96 -2.90 0.32
CA THR A 25 -6.97 -1.91 -0.01
C THR A 25 -6.63 -0.59 0.66
N CYS A 26 -6.56 0.51 -0.09
CA CYS A 26 -6.36 1.81 0.53
C CYS A 26 -7.63 2.25 1.26
N ILE A 27 -7.54 2.47 2.58
CA ILE A 27 -8.68 2.88 3.41
C ILE A 27 -8.61 4.36 3.79
N LYS A 28 -7.41 4.97 3.75
CA LYS A 28 -7.23 6.39 4.06
C LYS A 28 -5.99 6.94 3.37
N VAL A 29 -6.11 8.15 2.83
CA VAL A 29 -5.00 8.92 2.29
C VAL A 29 -4.69 10.09 3.23
N THR A 30 -3.42 10.28 3.54
CA THR A 30 -2.92 11.45 4.27
C THR A 30 -1.84 12.13 3.42
N PRO A 31 -1.45 13.39 3.72
CA PRO A 31 -0.48 14.12 2.89
C PRO A 31 0.87 13.40 2.71
N GLN A 32 1.30 12.60 3.69
CA GLN A 32 2.62 11.96 3.69
C GLN A 32 2.56 10.42 3.69
N SER A 33 1.37 9.83 3.82
CA SER A 33 1.22 8.38 3.94
C SER A 33 -0.16 7.86 3.51
N TYR A 34 -0.18 6.62 3.06
CA TYR A 34 -1.39 5.83 2.85
C TYR A 34 -1.61 4.89 4.03
N ARG A 35 -2.86 4.74 4.45
CA ARG A 35 -3.27 3.64 5.32
C ARG A 35 -3.94 2.60 4.44
N VAL A 36 -3.38 1.41 4.44
CA VAL A 36 -3.89 0.28 3.69
C VAL A 36 -4.35 -0.80 4.64
N GLU A 37 -5.35 -1.57 4.24
CA GLU A 37 -5.90 -2.71 4.95
C GLU A 37 -5.63 -3.98 4.16
N ARG A 38 -5.17 -5.03 4.85
CA ARG A 38 -4.95 -6.34 4.27
C ARG A 38 -6.23 -7.18 4.33
N ALA A 39 -6.27 -8.26 3.55
CA ALA A 39 -7.37 -9.22 3.56
C ALA A 39 -7.61 -9.86 4.94
N ASP A 40 -6.59 -9.94 5.80
CA ASP A 40 -6.70 -10.43 7.18
C ASP A 40 -7.30 -9.40 8.17
N GLY A 41 -7.60 -8.18 7.71
CA GLY A 41 -8.16 -7.09 8.51
C GLY A 41 -7.13 -6.27 9.28
N THR A 42 -5.83 -6.61 9.21
CA THR A 42 -4.79 -5.73 9.75
C THR A 42 -4.57 -4.52 8.85
N THR A 43 -4.25 -3.37 9.48
CA THR A 43 -3.92 -2.14 8.76
C THR A 43 -2.43 -1.85 8.81
N ARG A 44 -1.87 -1.37 7.70
CA ARG A 44 -0.47 -0.94 7.57
C ARG A 44 -0.41 0.53 7.14
N LEU A 45 0.59 1.24 7.65
CA LEU A 45 0.91 2.61 7.24
C LEU A 45 2.07 2.57 6.24
N VAL A 46 1.90 3.16 5.07
CA VAL A 46 2.91 3.24 4.02
C VAL A 46 3.23 4.70 3.73
N LYS A 47 4.47 5.13 3.98
CA LYS A 47 4.90 6.51 3.72
C LYS A 47 5.19 6.70 2.24
N HIS A 48 4.77 7.83 1.67
CA HIS A 48 4.92 8.09 0.23
C HIS A 48 6.38 8.04 -0.22
N ASP A 49 7.28 8.61 0.58
CA ASP A 49 8.72 8.69 0.31
C ASP A 49 9.41 7.32 0.26
N LEU A 50 8.82 6.31 0.89
CA LEU A 50 9.38 4.96 0.97
C LEU A 50 8.81 4.02 -0.10
N ILE A 51 7.81 4.45 -0.88
CA ILE A 51 7.19 3.62 -1.91
C ILE A 51 8.13 3.54 -3.10
N MET A 52 8.56 2.32 -3.41
CA MET A 52 9.42 2.01 -4.54
C MET A 52 8.59 1.62 -5.76
N ASN A 53 7.50 0.87 -5.55
CA ASN A 53 6.59 0.50 -6.62
C ASN A 53 5.14 0.44 -6.14
N LEU A 54 4.21 0.78 -7.02
CA LEU A 54 2.80 0.80 -6.76
C LEU A 54 2.03 0.37 -8.02
N GLU A 55 1.36 -0.77 -7.92
CA GLU A 55 0.58 -1.35 -9.01
C GLU A 55 -0.88 -1.49 -8.56
N GLU A 56 -1.79 -0.95 -9.35
CA GLU A 56 -3.23 -1.11 -9.11
C GLU A 56 -3.66 -2.50 -9.57
N ILE A 57 -4.29 -3.26 -8.66
CA ILE A 57 -4.92 -4.52 -9.00
C ILE A 57 -6.35 -4.20 -9.42
N ALA A 58 -6.51 -3.73 -10.66
CA ALA A 58 -7.82 -3.64 -11.27
C ALA A 58 -8.36 -5.07 -11.42
N GLY A 59 -9.47 -5.40 -10.75
CA GLY A 59 -10.21 -6.62 -11.04
C GLY A 59 -10.57 -6.67 -12.53
N PRO A 60 -10.76 -7.86 -13.12
CA PRO A 60 -11.12 -7.97 -14.53
C PRO A 60 -12.38 -7.14 -14.81
N THR A 61 -12.23 -6.16 -15.70
CA THR A 61 -13.29 -5.29 -16.23
C THR A 61 -14.44 -6.10 -16.83
#